data_AF-A0A100XYV8-F1
#
_entry.id   AF-A0A100XYV8-F1
#
_cell.length_a   1.000
_cell.length_b   1.000
_cell.length_c   1.000
_cell.angle_alpha   90.00
_cell.angle_beta   90.00
_cell.angle_gamma   90.00
#
_symmetry.space_group_name_H-M   'P 1'
#
loop_
_entity.id
_entity.type
_entity.pdbx_description
1 polymer ?
#
loop_
_entity_poly.entity_id
_entity_poly.type
_entity_poly.pdbx_seq_one_letter_code
_entity_poly.pdbx_strand_id
1 'polypeptide(L)'
;MNLEDHLYQLGLAAERFPKYLKGKVKGFLIPTPSNNPPSLRLSHRIIKGKRFTIHELISLHLQLCFVTYLAINFVIVFLTGTPLYLLAVSIPYFLYLRHFLIRYGNFLIEEKPYRIFYYGISAISFLAFLGYSLLELASPEIYHYYVYVGIIALAVLLFRHYFKATFGRDYTYGTVEEVKGDMVRVFIHDDMAANIKPGFYWLPAVEEAEPGRVVKVLVEDRTFRSARPVRILEVYLGQSSQSSTEPKEETE
;
A
#
# COMPACT_ATOMS: atom_id res chain seq x y z
N MET A 1 36.85 -24.51 29.70
CA MET A 1 35.42 -24.54 29.30
C MET A 1 35.13 -25.95 28.86
N ASN A 2 34.26 -26.66 29.58
CA ASN A 2 34.02 -28.09 29.40
C ASN A 2 32.98 -28.35 28.31
N LEU A 3 33.11 -29.48 27.62
CA LEU A 3 32.15 -29.96 26.61
C LEU A 3 30.71 -30.04 27.13
N GLU A 4 30.56 -30.32 28.43
CA GLU A 4 29.27 -30.36 29.13
C GLU A 4 28.58 -28.99 29.17
N ASP A 5 29.32 -27.90 29.38
CA ASP A 5 28.76 -26.55 29.36
C ASP A 5 28.26 -26.17 27.96
N HIS A 6 28.96 -26.60 26.91
CA HIS A 6 28.55 -26.38 25.52
C HIS A 6 27.31 -27.18 25.15
N LEU A 7 27.21 -28.44 25.58
CA LEU A 7 26.03 -29.28 25.36
C LEU A 7 24.81 -28.77 26.14
N TYR A 8 25.02 -28.26 27.35
CA TYR A 8 23.97 -27.65 28.17
C TYR A 8 23.46 -26.33 27.55
N GLN A 9 24.35 -25.48 27.04
CA GLN A 9 23.98 -24.26 26.30
C GLN A 9 23.25 -24.59 24.98
N LEU A 10 23.66 -25.65 24.26
CA LEU A 10 22.97 -26.14 23.07
C LEU A 10 21.57 -26.66 23.40
N GLY A 11 21.40 -27.39 24.50
CA GLY A 11 20.10 -27.86 24.99
C GLY A 11 19.17 -26.70 25.36
N LEU A 12 19.67 -25.70 26.09
CA LEU A 12 18.91 -24.49 26.43
C LEU A 12 18.55 -23.66 25.20
N ALA A 13 19.46 -23.55 24.22
CA ALA A 13 19.18 -22.88 22.95
C ALA A 13 18.11 -23.64 22.14
N ALA A 14 18.21 -24.97 22.07
CA ALA A 14 17.25 -25.83 21.38
C ALA A 14 15.85 -25.82 22.02
N GLU A 15 15.73 -25.61 23.34
CA GLU A 15 14.42 -25.50 24.01
C GLU A 15 13.79 -24.10 23.87
N ARG A 16 14.62 -23.04 23.82
CA ARG A 16 14.17 -21.67 23.61
C ARG A 16 13.77 -21.41 22.16
N PHE A 17 14.41 -22.07 21.21
CA PHE A 17 14.16 -21.93 19.78
C PHE A 17 12.70 -22.20 19.36
N PRO A 18 12.05 -23.32 19.74
CA PRO A 18 10.66 -23.60 19.40
C PRO A 18 9.69 -22.66 20.12
N LYS A 19 9.96 -22.25 21.37
CA LYS A 19 9.14 -21.23 22.07
C LYS A 19 9.22 -19.87 21.38
N TYR A 20 10.40 -19.46 20.95
CA TYR A 20 10.64 -18.23 20.20
C TYR A 20 10.01 -18.27 18.79
N LEU A 21 10.18 -19.38 18.06
CA LEU A 21 9.53 -19.60 16.77
C LEU A 21 8.01 -19.61 16.91
N LYS A 22 7.46 -20.29 17.91
CA LYS A 22 6.01 -20.29 18.17
C LYS A 22 5.50 -18.87 18.46
N GLY A 23 6.24 -18.08 19.23
CA GLY A 23 5.91 -16.66 19.47
C GLY A 23 5.94 -15.82 18.19
N LYS A 24 6.98 -15.97 17.37
CA LYS A 24 7.11 -15.25 16.08
C LYS A 24 6.07 -15.68 15.05
N VAL A 25 5.83 -16.98 14.91
CA VAL A 25 4.81 -17.54 14.00
C VAL A 25 3.43 -17.10 14.44
N LYS A 26 3.12 -17.15 15.74
CA LYS A 26 1.84 -16.65 16.28
C LYS A 26 1.67 -15.14 16.03
N GLY A 27 2.72 -14.33 16.23
CA GLY A 27 2.68 -12.89 15.92
C GLY A 27 2.63 -12.58 14.42
N PHE A 28 3.07 -13.49 13.57
CA PHE A 28 2.93 -13.36 12.12
C PHE A 28 1.49 -13.71 11.67
N LEU A 29 0.93 -14.80 12.20
CA LEU A 29 -0.42 -15.27 11.90
C LEU A 29 -1.53 -14.44 12.58
N ILE A 30 -1.23 -13.79 13.70
CA ILE A 30 -2.14 -12.90 14.42
C ILE A 30 -1.38 -11.58 14.66
N PRO A 31 -1.24 -10.76 13.61
CA PRO A 31 -0.57 -9.47 13.73
C PRO A 31 -1.38 -8.54 14.64
N THR A 32 -0.68 -7.79 15.49
CA THR A 32 -1.24 -6.66 16.24
C THR A 32 -0.70 -5.35 15.69
N PRO A 33 -1.46 -4.25 15.74
CA PRO A 33 -0.98 -2.94 15.33
C PRO A 33 0.31 -2.56 16.07
N SER A 34 1.26 -1.95 15.36
CA SER A 34 2.53 -1.51 15.93
C SER A 34 2.55 0.00 16.10
N ASN A 35 3.05 0.46 17.25
CA ASN A 35 3.26 1.88 17.52
C ASN A 35 4.53 2.45 16.85
N ASN A 36 5.38 1.58 16.28
CA ASN A 36 6.64 1.98 15.66
C ASN A 36 6.58 1.79 14.15
N PRO A 37 7.12 2.74 13.35
CA PRO A 37 7.14 2.61 11.90
C PRO A 37 8.05 1.45 11.45
N PRO A 38 7.78 0.87 10.27
CA PRO A 38 8.58 -0.25 9.76
C PRO A 38 9.99 0.22 9.40
N SER A 39 11.01 -0.57 9.75
CA SER A 39 12.40 -0.32 9.37
C SER A 39 12.67 -0.81 7.94
N LEU A 40 12.14 -0.08 6.96
CA LEU A 40 12.21 -0.43 5.53
C LEU A 40 13.58 -0.08 4.91
N ARG A 41 14.62 -0.81 5.32
CA ARG A 41 16.01 -0.56 4.85
C ARG A 41 16.16 -0.68 3.33
N LEU A 42 15.46 -1.61 2.69
CA LEU A 42 15.52 -1.83 1.24
C LEU A 42 14.87 -0.69 0.46
N SER A 43 13.64 -0.32 0.82
CA SER A 43 12.93 0.80 0.22
C SER A 43 13.70 2.11 0.43
N HIS A 44 14.22 2.34 1.65
CA HIS A 44 15.04 3.52 1.95
C HIS A 44 16.36 3.57 1.14
N ARG A 45 16.94 2.41 0.79
CA ARG A 45 18.20 2.36 0.01
C ARG A 45 17.99 2.74 -1.45
N ILE A 46 16.85 2.37 -2.04
CA ILE A 46 16.47 2.69 -3.42
C ILE A 46 16.25 4.21 -3.60
N ILE A 47 15.98 4.94 -2.51
CA ILE A 47 15.41 6.29 -2.56
C ILE A 47 16.30 7.34 -1.89
N LYS A 48 17.60 7.07 -1.71
CA LYS A 48 18.54 8.07 -1.17
C LYS A 48 18.43 9.39 -1.97
N GLY A 49 17.83 10.43 -1.38
CA GLY A 49 17.76 11.78 -1.97
C GLY A 49 16.42 12.51 -1.89
N LYS A 50 15.30 11.87 -1.52
CA LYS A 50 13.98 12.53 -1.37
C LYS A 50 13.46 12.44 0.06
N ARG A 51 12.88 13.54 0.58
CA ARG A 51 12.15 13.56 1.86
C ARG A 51 10.80 12.88 1.66
N PHE A 52 10.71 11.58 1.94
CA PHE A 52 9.46 10.83 1.93
C PHE A 52 8.91 10.74 3.36
N THR A 53 7.59 10.83 3.49
CA THR A 53 6.92 10.57 4.77
C THR A 53 6.84 9.07 5.08
N ILE A 54 6.56 8.72 6.34
CA ILE A 54 6.37 7.33 6.76
C ILE A 54 5.24 6.70 5.95
N HIS A 55 4.15 7.43 5.73
CA HIS A 55 3.04 7.05 4.89
C HIS A 55 3.50 6.65 3.48
N GLU A 56 4.25 7.53 2.81
CA GLU A 56 4.72 7.29 1.44
C GLU A 56 5.69 6.10 1.35
N LEU A 57 6.54 5.90 2.38
CA LEU A 57 7.42 4.73 2.43
C LEU A 57 6.64 3.42 2.54
N ILE A 58 5.55 3.40 3.31
CA ILE A 58 4.66 2.25 3.45
C ILE A 58 3.90 2.01 2.16
N SER A 59 3.32 3.05 1.56
CA SER A 59 2.62 2.97 0.27
C SER A 59 3.54 2.43 -0.82
N LEU A 60 4.75 2.98 -0.95
CA LEU A 60 5.73 2.52 -1.91
C LEU A 60 6.17 1.07 -1.65
N HIS A 61 6.36 0.69 -0.39
CA HIS A 61 6.71 -0.68 -0.04
C HIS A 61 5.62 -1.67 -0.47
N LEU A 62 4.34 -1.34 -0.25
CA LEU A 62 3.22 -2.13 -0.73
C LEU A 62 3.22 -2.23 -2.28
N GLN A 63 3.49 -1.14 -2.98
CA GLN A 63 3.62 -1.13 -4.45
C GLN A 63 4.75 -2.04 -4.92
N LEU A 64 5.94 -1.94 -4.31
CA LEU A 64 7.09 -2.78 -4.66
C LEU A 64 6.83 -4.27 -4.38
N CYS A 65 6.19 -4.59 -3.25
CA CYS A 65 5.77 -5.96 -2.95
C CYS A 65 4.77 -6.48 -3.98
N PHE A 66 3.80 -5.68 -4.38
CA PHE A 66 2.82 -6.06 -5.41
C PHE A 66 3.46 -6.26 -6.79
N VAL A 67 4.32 -5.34 -7.23
CA VAL A 67 5.05 -5.49 -8.51
C VAL A 67 5.96 -6.72 -8.50
N THR A 68 6.65 -6.96 -7.38
CA THR A 68 7.48 -8.16 -7.22
C THR A 68 6.64 -9.44 -7.30
N TYR A 69 5.46 -9.43 -6.66
CA TYR A 69 4.51 -10.54 -6.73
C TYR A 69 4.04 -10.82 -8.17
N LEU A 70 3.67 -9.77 -8.93
CA LEU A 70 3.32 -9.90 -10.33
C LEU A 70 4.46 -10.47 -11.17
N ALA A 71 5.69 -9.97 -10.99
CA ALA A 71 6.86 -10.42 -11.73
C ALA A 71 7.16 -11.89 -11.46
N ILE A 72 7.10 -12.33 -10.19
CA ILE A 72 7.33 -13.74 -9.82
C ILE A 72 6.25 -14.64 -10.45
N ASN A 73 4.97 -14.27 -10.35
CA ASN A 73 3.90 -15.06 -10.96
C ASN A 73 4.04 -15.14 -12.49
N PHE A 74 4.39 -14.04 -13.15
CA PHE A 74 4.66 -14.02 -14.58
C PHE A 74 5.78 -15.00 -14.95
N VAL A 75 6.89 -14.98 -14.22
CA VAL A 75 8.01 -15.91 -14.43
C VAL A 75 7.58 -17.37 -14.20
N ILE A 76 6.77 -17.64 -13.17
CA ILE A 76 6.27 -19.00 -12.88
C ILE A 76 5.40 -19.51 -14.02
N VAL A 77 4.43 -18.70 -14.47
CA VAL A 77 3.56 -19.08 -15.59
C VAL A 77 4.41 -19.31 -16.84
N PHE A 78 5.32 -18.39 -17.15
CA PHE A 78 6.15 -18.48 -18.36
C PHE A 78 7.11 -19.68 -18.38
N LEU A 79 7.70 -20.04 -17.24
CA LEU A 79 8.72 -21.11 -17.17
C LEU A 79 8.14 -22.49 -16.88
N THR A 80 7.10 -22.58 -16.05
CA THR A 80 6.61 -23.86 -15.54
C THR A 80 5.17 -24.16 -15.92
N GLY A 81 4.32 -23.13 -16.04
CA GLY A 81 2.88 -23.29 -16.28
C GLY A 81 2.14 -24.03 -15.14
N THR A 82 2.78 -24.38 -14.03
CA THR A 82 2.18 -25.23 -12.99
C THR A 82 1.40 -24.42 -11.93
N PRO A 83 0.09 -24.67 -11.73
CA PRO A 83 -0.73 -23.96 -10.75
C PRO A 83 -0.22 -24.06 -9.30
N LEU A 84 0.42 -25.17 -8.95
CA LEU A 84 0.95 -25.42 -7.60
C LEU A 84 2.00 -24.39 -7.19
N TYR A 85 2.87 -23.95 -8.11
CA TYR A 85 3.88 -22.93 -7.79
C TYR A 85 3.26 -21.56 -7.58
N LEU A 86 2.19 -21.23 -8.31
CA LEU A 86 1.43 -20.00 -8.08
C LEU A 86 0.80 -19.97 -6.69
N LEU A 87 0.25 -21.10 -6.22
CA LEU A 87 -0.26 -21.24 -4.85
C LEU A 87 0.86 -21.10 -3.82
N ALA A 88 2.01 -21.75 -4.06
CA ALA A 88 3.15 -21.71 -3.16
C ALA A 88 3.72 -20.29 -2.96
N VAL A 89 3.60 -19.39 -3.95
CA VAL A 89 3.98 -17.98 -3.84
C VAL A 89 2.85 -17.12 -3.29
N SER A 90 1.62 -17.35 -3.74
CA SER A 90 0.47 -16.51 -3.37
C SER A 90 0.11 -16.64 -1.91
N ILE A 91 0.16 -17.84 -1.32
CA ILE A 91 -0.17 -18.04 0.10
C ILE A 91 0.75 -17.23 1.02
N PRO A 92 2.10 -17.34 0.93
CA PRO A 92 3.00 -16.48 1.68
C PRO A 92 2.79 -14.99 1.41
N TYR A 93 2.52 -14.61 0.16
CA TYR A 93 2.26 -13.21 -0.20
C TYR A 93 1.02 -12.65 0.50
N PHE A 94 -0.12 -13.35 0.48
CA PHE A 94 -1.34 -12.91 1.16
C PHE A 94 -1.17 -12.88 2.68
N LEU A 95 -0.45 -13.85 3.26
CA LEU A 95 -0.12 -13.83 4.68
C LEU A 95 0.76 -12.63 5.04
N TYR A 96 1.75 -12.33 4.20
CA TYR A 96 2.61 -11.17 4.37
C TYR A 96 1.81 -9.86 4.24
N LEU A 97 0.97 -9.73 3.22
CA LEU A 97 0.13 -8.56 3.00
C LEU A 97 -0.79 -8.33 4.20
N ARG A 98 -1.40 -9.40 4.73
CA ARG A 98 -2.20 -9.36 5.94
C ARG A 98 -1.40 -8.94 7.16
N HIS A 99 -0.23 -9.52 7.36
CA HIS A 99 0.67 -9.15 8.45
C HIS A 99 1.01 -7.66 8.39
N PHE A 100 1.42 -7.18 7.22
CA PHE A 100 1.93 -5.84 7.03
C PHE A 100 0.83 -4.78 7.18
N LEU A 101 -0.32 -4.97 6.54
CA LEU A 101 -1.44 -4.03 6.61
C LEU A 101 -2.01 -3.91 8.02
N ILE A 102 -2.19 -5.03 8.75
CA ILE A 102 -2.70 -4.97 10.13
C ILE A 102 -1.68 -4.31 11.07
N ARG A 103 -0.39 -4.58 10.84
CA ARG A 103 0.67 -4.09 11.73
C ARG A 103 0.99 -2.61 11.52
N TYR A 104 0.98 -2.15 10.27
CA TYR A 104 1.43 -0.80 9.90
C TYR A 104 0.31 0.08 9.31
N GLY A 105 -0.93 -0.42 9.30
CA GLY A 105 -2.09 0.28 8.77
C GLY A 105 -2.34 1.65 9.40
N ASN A 106 -2.03 1.81 10.69
CA ASN A 106 -2.22 3.06 11.43
C ASN A 106 -1.31 4.22 10.95
N PHE A 107 -0.30 3.94 10.13
CA PHE A 107 0.56 4.96 9.54
C PHE A 107 0.08 5.41 8.14
N LEU A 108 -1.03 4.83 7.66
CA LEU A 108 -1.70 5.23 6.43
C LEU A 108 -2.73 6.32 6.75
N ILE A 109 -2.93 7.28 5.84
CA ILE A 109 -3.94 8.36 5.99
C ILE A 109 -5.31 7.73 6.25
N GLU A 110 -5.65 6.69 5.48
CA GLU A 110 -6.79 5.82 5.79
C GLU A 110 -6.43 4.36 5.55
N GLU A 111 -6.55 3.49 6.56
CA GLU A 111 -6.19 2.07 6.41
C GLU A 111 -7.13 1.32 5.45
N LYS A 112 -8.44 1.62 5.50
CA LYS A 112 -9.47 0.86 4.78
C LYS A 112 -9.30 0.90 3.25
N PRO A 113 -9.11 2.06 2.59
CA PRO A 113 -8.86 2.10 1.15
C PRO A 113 -7.63 1.29 0.75
N TYR A 114 -6.53 1.41 1.50
CA TYR A 114 -5.30 0.66 1.24
C TYR A 114 -5.52 -0.84 1.34
N ARG A 115 -6.18 -1.29 2.40
CA ARG A 115 -6.48 -2.70 2.61
C ARG A 115 -7.32 -3.29 1.49
N ILE A 116 -8.44 -2.64 1.14
CA ILE A 116 -9.34 -3.14 0.10
C ILE A 116 -8.66 -3.10 -1.27
N PHE A 117 -7.92 -2.04 -1.58
CA PHE A 117 -7.19 -1.92 -2.85
C PHE A 117 -6.19 -3.06 -3.04
N TYR A 118 -5.27 -3.25 -2.09
CA TYR A 118 -4.20 -4.23 -2.22
C TYR A 118 -4.72 -5.67 -2.15
N TYR A 119 -5.71 -5.98 -1.32
CA TYR A 119 -6.32 -7.31 -1.34
C TYR A 119 -7.07 -7.57 -2.65
N GLY A 120 -7.86 -6.61 -3.13
CA GLY A 120 -8.65 -6.76 -4.34
C GLY A 120 -7.78 -6.95 -5.58
N ILE A 121 -6.82 -6.04 -5.81
CA ILE A 121 -5.95 -6.13 -6.99
C ILE A 121 -5.06 -7.38 -6.94
N SER A 122 -4.61 -7.78 -5.76
CA SER A 122 -3.82 -9.02 -5.59
C SER A 122 -4.65 -10.27 -5.84
N ALA A 123 -5.90 -10.31 -5.38
CA ALA A 123 -6.81 -11.41 -5.62
C ALA A 123 -7.15 -11.54 -7.12
N ILE A 124 -7.44 -10.42 -7.79
CA ILE A 124 -7.68 -10.40 -9.24
C ILE A 124 -6.43 -10.88 -9.99
N SER A 125 -5.24 -10.42 -9.58
CA SER A 125 -3.97 -10.84 -10.18
C SER A 125 -3.71 -12.34 -9.98
N PHE A 126 -3.92 -12.85 -8.77
CA PHE A 126 -3.82 -14.28 -8.46
C PHE A 126 -4.75 -15.10 -9.35
N LEU A 127 -6.03 -14.69 -9.42
CA LEU A 127 -7.02 -15.35 -10.25
C LEU A 127 -6.62 -15.32 -11.72
N ALA A 128 -6.09 -14.21 -12.22
CA ALA A 128 -5.62 -14.03 -13.59
C ALA A 128 -4.50 -15.02 -13.97
N PHE A 129 -3.48 -15.17 -13.12
CA PHE A 129 -2.39 -16.13 -13.37
C PHE A 129 -2.85 -17.57 -13.18
N LEU A 130 -3.63 -17.84 -12.15
CA LEU A 130 -4.12 -19.19 -11.87
C LEU A 130 -5.04 -19.69 -12.98
N GLY A 131 -6.02 -18.89 -13.39
CA GLY A 131 -6.96 -19.29 -14.43
C GLY A 131 -6.27 -19.44 -15.79
N TYR A 132 -5.30 -18.59 -16.11
CA TYR A 132 -4.45 -18.81 -17.29
C TYR A 132 -3.73 -20.16 -17.25
N SER A 133 -3.07 -20.48 -16.14
CA SER A 133 -2.34 -21.75 -15.94
C SER A 133 -3.27 -22.98 -15.97
N LEU A 134 -4.48 -22.86 -15.42
CA LEU A 134 -5.50 -23.92 -15.51
C LEU A 134 -6.04 -24.11 -16.92
N LEU A 135 -6.24 -23.02 -17.67
CA LEU A 135 -6.62 -23.10 -19.07
C LEU A 135 -5.51 -23.79 -19.87
N GLU A 136 -4.26 -23.43 -19.68
CA GLU A 136 -3.13 -24.09 -20.35
C GLU A 136 -3.10 -25.61 -20.13
N LEU A 137 -3.42 -26.08 -18.91
CA LEU A 137 -3.51 -27.51 -18.61
C LEU A 137 -4.73 -28.20 -19.23
N ALA A 138 -5.87 -27.52 -19.28
CA ALA A 138 -7.13 -28.10 -19.76
C ALA A 138 -7.22 -28.19 -21.29
N SER A 139 -6.24 -27.61 -22.01
CA SER A 139 -6.20 -27.54 -23.49
C SER A 139 -7.49 -27.01 -24.14
N PRO A 140 -7.92 -25.79 -23.84
CA PRO A 140 -9.02 -25.16 -24.52
C PRO A 140 -8.55 -24.53 -25.83
N GLU A 141 -9.44 -24.52 -26.82
CA GLU A 141 -9.29 -23.74 -28.03
C GLU A 141 -9.03 -22.25 -27.71
N ILE A 142 -8.36 -21.55 -28.63
CA ILE A 142 -7.91 -20.15 -28.44
C ILE A 142 -9.01 -19.19 -27.98
N TYR A 143 -10.27 -19.44 -28.36
CA TYR A 143 -11.45 -18.69 -27.94
C TYR A 143 -11.57 -18.57 -26.41
N HIS A 144 -11.27 -19.63 -25.66
CA HIS A 144 -11.40 -19.61 -24.20
C HIS A 144 -10.42 -18.64 -23.54
N TYR A 145 -9.22 -18.48 -24.11
CA TYR A 145 -8.26 -17.49 -23.64
C TYR A 145 -8.79 -16.07 -23.83
N TYR A 146 -9.43 -15.77 -24.98
CA TYR A 146 -10.03 -14.46 -25.22
C TYR A 146 -11.20 -14.17 -24.27
N VAL A 147 -12.09 -15.15 -24.06
CA VAL A 147 -13.18 -15.04 -23.09
C VAL A 147 -12.62 -14.78 -21.69
N TYR A 148 -11.60 -15.52 -21.30
CA TYR A 148 -10.99 -15.41 -20.00
C TYR A 148 -10.33 -14.04 -19.76
N VAL A 149 -9.58 -13.53 -20.75
CA VAL A 149 -9.03 -12.17 -20.71
C VAL A 149 -10.15 -11.14 -20.58
N GLY A 150 -11.27 -11.33 -21.30
CA GLY A 150 -12.47 -10.48 -21.17
C GLY A 150 -13.06 -10.48 -19.77
N ILE A 151 -13.14 -11.66 -19.12
CA ILE A 151 -13.63 -11.80 -17.73
C ILE A 151 -12.70 -11.08 -16.75
N ILE A 152 -11.38 -11.25 -16.88
CA ILE A 152 -10.41 -10.57 -16.01
C ILE A 152 -10.48 -9.04 -16.20
N ALA A 153 -10.57 -8.57 -17.45
CA ALA A 153 -10.73 -7.15 -17.74
C ALA A 153 -12.01 -6.58 -17.11
N LEU A 154 -13.13 -7.30 -17.23
CA LEU A 154 -14.39 -6.92 -16.58
C LEU A 154 -14.24 -6.88 -15.05
N ALA A 155 -13.59 -7.87 -14.45
CA ALA A 155 -13.35 -7.90 -13.00
C ALA A 155 -12.53 -6.69 -12.52
N VAL A 156 -11.49 -6.30 -13.27
CA VAL A 156 -10.70 -5.09 -12.99
C VAL A 156 -11.55 -3.82 -13.09
N LEU A 157 -12.41 -3.71 -14.11
CA LEU A 157 -13.28 -2.55 -14.29
C LEU A 157 -14.34 -2.45 -13.19
N LEU A 158 -14.97 -3.57 -12.84
CA LEU A 158 -15.93 -3.65 -11.73
C LEU A 158 -15.27 -3.31 -10.40
N PHE A 159 -14.07 -3.83 -10.15
CA PHE A 159 -13.31 -3.50 -8.95
C PHE A 159 -12.96 -2.02 -8.88
N ARG A 160 -12.50 -1.42 -9.98
CA ARG A 160 -12.23 0.01 -10.07
C ARG A 160 -13.49 0.84 -9.77
N HIS A 161 -14.62 0.45 -10.37
CA HIS A 161 -15.89 1.14 -10.16
C HIS A 161 -16.33 1.04 -8.70
N TYR A 162 -16.33 -0.16 -8.13
CA TYR A 162 -16.64 -0.41 -6.73
C TYR A 162 -15.76 0.39 -5.77
N PHE A 163 -14.45 0.38 -6.01
CA PHE A 163 -13.48 1.10 -5.20
C PHE A 163 -13.75 2.61 -5.21
N LYS A 164 -13.95 3.18 -6.41
CA LYS A 164 -14.26 4.60 -6.55
C LYS A 164 -15.62 4.95 -5.92
N ALA A 165 -16.64 4.11 -6.07
CA ALA A 165 -17.97 4.38 -5.50
C ALA A 165 -17.97 4.32 -3.96
N THR A 166 -17.10 3.50 -3.37
CA THR A 166 -17.09 3.25 -1.91
C THR A 166 -16.13 4.18 -1.18
N PHE A 167 -14.98 4.49 -1.78
CA PHE A 167 -13.90 5.24 -1.13
C PHE A 167 -13.52 6.53 -1.86
N GLY A 168 -14.07 6.78 -3.05
CA GLY A 168 -13.72 7.96 -3.83
C GLY A 168 -14.16 9.25 -3.14
N ARG A 169 -13.26 10.23 -3.09
CA ARG A 169 -13.57 11.60 -2.67
C ARG A 169 -12.94 12.62 -3.60
N ASP A 170 -13.55 13.80 -3.67
CA ASP A 170 -13.12 14.90 -4.53
C ASP A 170 -12.23 15.92 -3.79
N TYR A 171 -11.70 15.53 -2.62
CA TYR A 171 -10.81 16.37 -1.83
C TYR A 171 -9.69 15.54 -1.19
N THR A 172 -8.62 16.21 -0.80
CA THR A 172 -7.50 15.63 -0.04
C THR A 172 -6.91 16.68 0.90
N TYR A 173 -5.96 16.27 1.74
CA TYR A 173 -5.26 17.16 2.66
C TYR A 173 -3.80 17.32 2.25
N GLY A 174 -3.26 18.52 2.51
CA GLY A 174 -1.86 18.81 2.29
C GLY A 174 -1.34 19.86 3.26
N THR A 175 -0.02 20.03 3.29
CA THR A 175 0.65 21.01 4.14
C THR A 175 1.24 22.12 3.27
N VAL A 176 1.00 23.37 3.65
CA VAL A 176 1.59 24.53 2.97
C VAL A 176 3.09 24.59 3.25
N GLU A 177 3.90 24.66 2.21
CA GLU A 177 5.37 24.70 2.31
C GLU A 177 5.90 26.10 2.03
N GLU A 178 5.33 26.78 1.04
CA GLU A 178 5.83 28.07 0.58
C GLU A 178 4.68 28.89 0.00
N VAL A 179 4.70 30.20 0.25
CA VAL A 179 3.74 31.16 -0.31
C VAL A 179 4.54 32.15 -1.17
N LYS A 180 4.20 32.27 -2.45
CA LYS A 180 4.82 33.20 -3.40
C LYS A 180 3.75 34.03 -4.12
N GLY A 181 3.51 35.24 -3.63
CA GLY A 181 2.49 36.13 -4.20
C GLY A 181 1.13 35.43 -4.21
N ASP A 182 0.54 35.32 -5.40
CA ASP A 182 -0.79 34.72 -5.60
C ASP A 182 -0.81 33.18 -5.67
N MET A 183 0.33 32.53 -5.43
CA MET A 183 0.45 31.06 -5.50
C MET A 183 1.01 30.48 -4.20
N VAL A 184 0.44 29.35 -3.79
CA VAL A 184 0.85 28.58 -2.62
C VAL A 184 1.34 27.21 -3.06
N ARG A 185 2.50 26.81 -2.58
CA ARG A 185 3.06 25.48 -2.76
C ARG A 185 2.59 24.58 -1.63
N VAL A 186 1.78 23.60 -1.97
CA VAL A 186 1.23 22.63 -1.03
C VAL A 186 1.87 21.26 -1.29
N PHE A 187 2.38 20.64 -0.23
CA PHE A 187 2.78 19.24 -0.26
C PHE A 187 1.56 18.37 0.05
N ILE A 188 1.19 17.53 -0.91
CA ILE A 188 0.08 16.59 -0.78
C ILE A 188 0.67 15.19 -0.71
N HIS A 189 0.22 14.41 0.26
CA HIS A 189 0.64 13.02 0.41
C HIS A 189 -0.03 12.11 -0.64
N ASP A 190 0.43 10.86 -0.69
CA ASP A 190 -0.30 9.82 -1.42
C ASP A 190 -1.67 9.62 -0.76
N ASP A 191 -2.74 9.71 -1.54
CA ASP A 191 -4.09 9.50 -1.04
C ASP A 191 -4.88 8.71 -2.07
N MET A 192 -5.11 7.44 -1.73
CA MET A 192 -5.74 6.49 -2.61
C MET A 192 -7.25 6.71 -2.76
N ALA A 193 -7.90 7.32 -1.78
CA ALA A 193 -9.32 7.70 -1.84
C ALA A 193 -9.52 8.87 -2.82
N ALA A 194 -8.61 9.84 -2.81
CA ALA A 194 -8.60 10.97 -3.75
C ALA A 194 -7.89 10.66 -5.08
N ASN A 195 -7.29 9.48 -5.24
CA ASN A 195 -6.51 9.08 -6.43
C ASN A 195 -5.42 10.12 -6.81
N ILE A 196 -4.77 10.72 -5.81
CA ILE A 196 -3.73 11.73 -6.00
C ILE A 196 -2.36 11.16 -5.67
N LYS A 197 -1.36 11.54 -6.47
CA LYS A 197 0.04 11.14 -6.26
C LYS A 197 0.74 12.11 -5.30
N PRO A 198 1.68 11.62 -4.48
CA PRO A 198 2.44 12.46 -3.57
C PRO A 198 3.29 13.46 -4.35
N GLY A 199 3.32 14.72 -3.90
CA GLY A 199 4.10 15.75 -4.57
C GLY A 199 3.81 17.16 -4.10
N PHE A 200 4.59 18.10 -4.64
CA PHE A 200 4.37 19.52 -4.44
C PHE A 200 3.54 20.08 -5.59
N TYR A 201 2.47 20.78 -5.26
CA TYR A 201 1.57 21.39 -6.21
C TYR A 201 1.45 22.89 -5.93
N TRP A 202 1.48 23.68 -7.01
CA TRP A 202 1.24 25.12 -6.94
C TRP A 202 -0.26 25.36 -7.13
N LEU A 203 -0.90 25.95 -6.13
CA LEU A 203 -2.33 26.25 -6.10
C LEU A 203 -2.55 27.75 -5.89
N PRO A 204 -3.70 28.30 -6.29
CA PRO A 204 -4.05 29.69 -6.00
C PRO A 204 -4.01 29.98 -4.50
N ALA A 205 -3.45 31.13 -4.12
CA ALA A 205 -3.34 31.54 -2.73
C ALA A 205 -4.70 31.89 -2.11
N VAL A 206 -4.79 31.63 -0.81
CA VAL A 206 -5.92 32.04 0.05
C VAL A 206 -5.30 32.85 1.18
N GLU A 207 -5.98 33.91 1.65
CA GLU A 207 -5.42 34.87 2.63
C GLU A 207 -4.90 34.20 3.91
N GLU A 208 -5.48 33.07 4.29
CA GLU A 208 -5.14 32.31 5.50
C GLU A 208 -4.05 31.24 5.26
N ALA A 209 -3.52 31.08 4.04
CA ALA A 209 -2.53 30.05 3.75
C ALA A 209 -1.12 30.50 4.18
N GLU A 210 -0.64 30.01 5.32
CA GLU A 210 0.74 30.23 5.81
C GLU A 210 1.56 28.93 5.81
N PRO A 211 2.90 29.00 5.65
CA PRO A 211 3.77 27.84 5.77
C PRO A 211 3.55 27.05 7.06
N GLY A 212 3.41 25.73 6.93
CA GLY A 212 3.15 24.80 8.03
C GLY A 212 1.68 24.53 8.32
N ARG A 213 0.73 25.27 7.73
CA ARG A 213 -0.72 25.03 7.90
C ARG A 213 -1.19 23.84 7.08
N VAL A 214 -2.17 23.11 7.61
CA VAL A 214 -2.87 22.04 6.90
C VAL A 214 -4.03 22.64 6.10
N VAL A 215 -4.16 22.24 4.85
CA VAL A 215 -5.18 22.73 3.92
C VAL A 215 -5.97 21.57 3.32
N LYS A 216 -7.27 21.78 3.17
CA LYS A 216 -8.15 20.91 2.38
C LYS A 216 -8.12 21.37 0.94
N VAL A 217 -7.81 20.47 0.02
CA VAL A 217 -7.59 20.77 -1.39
C VAL A 217 -8.64 20.04 -2.22
N LEU A 218 -9.34 20.77 -3.10
CA LEU A 218 -10.22 20.19 -4.11
C LEU A 218 -9.37 19.47 -5.15
N VAL A 219 -9.77 18.25 -5.47
CA VAL A 219 -9.11 17.41 -6.47
C VAL A 219 -10.08 17.13 -7.60
N GLU A 220 -9.65 17.40 -8.83
CA GLU A 220 -10.40 17.05 -10.03
C GLU A 220 -10.00 15.66 -10.50
N ASP A 221 -10.97 14.74 -10.51
CA ASP A 221 -10.77 13.40 -11.02
C ASP A 221 -10.59 13.39 -12.54
N ARG A 222 -9.74 12.48 -13.01
CA ARG A 222 -9.44 12.30 -14.42
C ARG A 222 -9.64 10.83 -14.78
N THR A 223 -10.47 10.57 -15.76
CA THR A 223 -10.73 9.21 -16.23
C THR A 223 -9.43 8.50 -16.62
N PHE A 224 -9.15 7.36 -15.98
CA PHE A 224 -7.93 6.57 -16.15
C PHE A 224 -6.60 7.29 -15.85
N ARG A 225 -6.62 8.44 -15.17
CA ARG A 225 -5.41 9.14 -14.73
C ARG A 225 -5.50 9.46 -13.25
N SER A 226 -4.37 9.82 -12.65
CA SER A 226 -4.37 10.38 -11.30
C SER A 226 -5.10 11.72 -11.31
N ALA A 227 -5.85 11.97 -10.26
CA ALA A 227 -6.57 13.19 -10.03
C ALA A 227 -5.57 14.35 -9.81
N ARG A 228 -6.00 15.59 -10.10
CA ARG A 228 -5.14 16.77 -9.96
C ARG A 228 -5.72 17.76 -8.95
N PRO A 229 -4.88 18.31 -8.06
CA PRO A 229 -5.33 19.34 -7.14
C PRO A 229 -5.58 20.64 -7.91
N VAL A 230 -6.67 21.32 -7.58
CA VAL A 230 -7.16 22.51 -8.31
C VAL A 230 -7.10 23.76 -7.46
N ARG A 231 -7.68 23.71 -6.26
CA ARG A 231 -7.79 24.87 -5.36
C ARG A 231 -7.86 24.46 -3.90
N ILE A 232 -7.48 25.37 -3.01
CA ILE A 232 -7.67 25.23 -1.56
C ILE A 232 -9.14 25.53 -1.25
N LEU A 233 -9.79 24.68 -0.45
CA LEU A 233 -11.16 24.83 0.03
C LEU A 233 -11.20 25.46 1.42
N GLU A 234 -10.38 24.94 2.34
CA GLU A 234 -10.37 25.30 3.76
C GLU A 234 -8.92 25.29 4.29
N VAL A 235 -8.63 26.17 5.24
CA VAL A 235 -7.35 26.23 5.96
C VAL A 235 -7.59 25.96 7.44
N TYR A 236 -6.87 25.00 8.02
CA TYR A 236 -7.01 24.65 9.44
C TYR A 236 -6.02 25.45 10.29
N LEU A 237 -6.55 26.31 11.18
CA LEU A 237 -5.80 27.32 11.93
C LEU A 237 -5.10 26.81 13.22
N GLY A 238 -5.13 25.51 13.53
CA GLY A 238 -4.66 24.98 14.83
C GLY A 238 -3.84 23.68 14.81
N GLN A 239 -3.59 23.09 13.63
CA GLN A 239 -2.82 21.86 13.52
C GLN A 239 -1.39 22.14 13.02
N SER A 240 -0.41 22.01 13.92
CA SER A 240 1.00 22.09 13.55
C SER A 240 1.47 20.80 12.88
N SER A 241 2.36 20.96 11.90
CA SER A 241 2.85 20.00 10.89
C SER A 241 3.42 18.66 11.37
N GLN A 242 3.34 18.31 12.65
CA GLN A 242 3.94 17.10 13.23
C GLN A 242 2.93 16.03 13.68
N SER A 243 1.63 16.34 13.66
CA SER A 243 0.60 15.44 14.17
C SER A 243 -0.48 15.24 13.11
N SER A 244 -0.37 14.15 12.34
CA SER A 244 -1.42 13.57 11.49
C SER A 244 -2.08 14.54 10.49
N THR A 245 -1.92 14.31 9.18
CA THR A 245 -2.46 15.17 8.12
C THR A 245 -3.99 15.18 8.00
N GLU A 246 -4.70 14.63 9.00
CA GLU A 246 -6.15 14.67 9.13
C GLU A 246 -6.53 15.45 10.40
N PRO A 247 -7.59 16.29 10.34
CA PRO A 247 -8.23 16.83 11.53
C PRO A 247 -8.67 15.68 12.43
N LYS A 248 -8.37 15.75 13.74
CA LYS A 248 -9.00 14.84 14.70
C LYS A 248 -10.49 15.21 14.77
N GLU A 249 -11.37 14.20 14.78
CA GLU A 249 -12.84 14.33 14.84
C GLU A 249 -13.37 15.28 15.93
N GLU A 250 -12.54 15.70 16.89
CA GLU A 250 -12.88 16.67 17.94
C GLU A 250 -12.98 18.14 17.46
N THR A 251 -12.81 18.41 16.16
CA THR A 251 -12.75 19.80 15.62
C THR A 251 -13.78 20.13 14.54
N GLU A 252 -14.83 19.31 14.38
CA GLU A 252 -16.03 19.67 13.59
C GLU A 252 -17.10 20.35 14.45
#